data_AF-A0A7M4DBV2-F1
#
_entry.id   AF-A0A7M4DBV2-F1
#
_cell.length_a   1.000
_cell.length_b   1.000
_cell.length_c   1.000
_cell.angle_alpha   90.00
_cell.angle_beta   90.00
_cell.angle_gamma   90.00
#
_symmetry.space_group_name_H-M   'P 1'
#
loop_
_entity.id
_entity.type
_entity.pdbx_description
1 polymer ?
#
loop_
_entity_poly.entity_id
_entity_poly.type
_entity_poly.pdbx_seq_one_letter_code
_entity_poly.pdbx_strand_id
1 'polypeptide(L)'
;MEKLKYRNLSVFSLDKELIGSLRLEKVSNDSLNWREYFKNSDSNWISFYPFSEYHGGGQPYIIKIGLIDFEKWISENVDFEKQIRLLIENE
;
A
#
# COMPACT_ATOMS: atom_id res chain seq x y z
N MET A 1 12.77 1.22 4.12
CA MET A 1 13.04 -0.13 4.67
C MET A 1 11.73 -0.88 4.83
N GLU A 2 11.72 -2.20 4.64
CA GLU A 2 10.54 -3.06 4.92
C GLU A 2 10.09 -2.86 6.36
N LYS A 3 8.79 -2.67 6.57
CA LYS A 3 8.21 -2.52 7.91
C LYS A 3 7.73 -3.86 8.44
N LEU A 4 6.86 -4.52 7.68
CA LEU A 4 6.24 -5.78 8.06
C LEU A 4 5.91 -6.63 6.84
N LYS A 5 5.53 -7.88 7.08
CA LYS A 5 4.99 -8.79 6.07
C LYS A 5 3.51 -9.02 6.24
N TYR A 6 2.76 -8.75 5.17
CA TYR A 6 1.36 -9.14 5.07
C TYR A 6 1.27 -10.41 4.22
N ARG A 7 1.04 -11.55 4.88
CA ARG A 7 1.16 -12.88 4.27
C ARG A 7 2.58 -13.07 3.71
N ASN A 8 2.75 -12.98 2.38
CA ASN A 8 4.05 -13.07 1.69
C ASN A 8 4.43 -11.77 0.96
N LEU A 9 3.73 -10.67 1.23
CA LEU A 9 3.93 -9.38 0.58
C LEU A 9 4.63 -8.42 1.53
N SER A 10 5.59 -7.68 0.99
CA SER A 10 6.31 -6.64 1.73
C SER A 10 5.47 -5.37 1.84
N VAL A 11 5.33 -4.87 3.05
CA VAL A 11 4.67 -3.61 3.37
C VAL A 11 5.71 -2.62 3.91
N PHE A 12 5.63 -1.38 3.46
CA PHE A 12 6.56 -0.32 3.77
C PHE A 12 5.79 0.90 4.28
N SER A 13 6.42 1.70 5.13
CA SER A 13 5.98 3.08 5.31
C SER A 13 6.13 3.81 3.99
N LEU A 14 5.13 4.62 3.62
CA LEU A 14 5.22 5.44 2.43
C LEU A 14 5.98 6.72 2.75
N ASP A 15 7.10 6.93 2.07
CA ASP A 15 7.86 8.18 2.08
C ASP A 15 8.39 8.50 0.68
N LYS A 16 8.84 9.75 0.47
CA LYS A 16 9.33 10.23 -0.84
C LYS A 16 10.63 9.55 -1.27
N GLU A 17 11.44 9.09 -0.33
CA GLU A 17 12.72 8.43 -0.61
C GLU A 17 12.48 7.03 -1.20
N LEU A 18 11.50 6.30 -0.66
CA LEU A 18 11.05 5.01 -1.16
C LEU A 18 10.54 5.13 -2.61
N ILE A 19 9.67 6.10 -2.88
CA ILE A 19 9.13 6.35 -4.23
C ILE A 19 10.28 6.60 -5.22
N GLY A 20 11.23 7.47 -4.86
CA GLY A 20 12.37 7.82 -5.72
C GLY A 20 13.34 6.66 -5.93
N SER A 21 13.70 5.94 -4.86
CA SER A 21 14.65 4.82 -4.91
C SER A 21 14.13 3.63 -5.73
N LEU A 22 12.83 3.33 -5.62
CA LEU A 22 12.16 2.26 -6.37
C LEU A 22 11.66 2.70 -7.75
N ARG A 23 11.83 3.99 -8.10
CA ARG A 23 11.35 4.62 -9.34
C ARG A 23 9.86 4.34 -9.57
N LEU A 24 9.06 4.55 -8.52
CA LEU A 24 7.61 4.32 -8.58
C LEU A 24 6.93 5.46 -9.35
N GLU A 25 6.20 5.11 -10.40
CA GLU A 25 5.37 6.00 -11.19
C GLU A 25 3.92 5.87 -10.75
N LYS A 26 3.26 7.00 -10.42
CA LYS A 26 1.83 7.00 -10.11
C LYS A 26 1.03 6.72 -11.38
N VAL A 27 0.14 5.75 -11.32
CA VAL A 27 -0.74 5.33 -12.41
C VAL A 27 -2.10 6.03 -12.29
N SER A 28 -2.75 5.89 -11.13
CA SER A 28 -4.06 6.47 -10.84
C SER A 28 -4.33 6.42 -9.32
N ASN A 29 -5.54 6.77 -8.92
CA ASN A 29 -6.07 6.66 -7.57
C ASN A 29 -7.49 6.09 -7.63
N ASP A 30 -7.98 5.62 -6.49
CA ASP A 30 -9.39 5.29 -6.35
C ASP A 30 -10.27 6.55 -6.31
N SER A 31 -11.57 6.36 -6.47
CA SER A 31 -12.54 7.47 -6.52
C SER A 31 -12.54 8.39 -5.29
N LEU A 32 -12.10 7.87 -4.15
CA LEU A 32 -12.08 8.58 -2.87
C LEU A 32 -10.70 9.11 -2.49
N ASN A 33 -9.66 8.86 -3.30
CA ASN A 33 -8.25 9.16 -3.03
C ASN A 33 -7.71 8.52 -1.73
N TRP A 34 -8.29 7.42 -1.29
CA TRP A 34 -7.77 6.61 -0.19
C TRP A 34 -6.66 5.67 -0.62
N ARG A 35 -6.63 5.32 -1.91
CA ARG A 35 -5.62 4.45 -2.51
C ARG A 35 -4.99 5.12 -3.70
N GLU A 36 -3.67 5.09 -3.76
CA GLU A 36 -2.94 5.47 -4.97
C GLU A 36 -2.20 4.26 -5.52
N TYR A 37 -2.23 4.13 -6.83
CA TYR A 37 -1.66 3.00 -7.54
C TYR A 37 -0.36 3.44 -8.19
N PHE A 38 0.70 2.69 -7.95
CA PHE A 38 2.02 2.93 -8.53
C PHE A 38 2.54 1.70 -9.25
N LYS A 39 3.46 1.92 -10.17
CA LYS A 39 4.20 0.86 -10.86
C LYS A 39 5.68 1.20 -10.96
N ASN A 40 6.50 0.18 -11.12
CA ASN A 40 7.82 0.29 -11.72
C ASN A 40 7.99 -0.80 -12.79
N SER A 41 9.22 -1.03 -13.27
CA SER A 41 9.49 -2.03 -14.32
C SER A 41 9.03 -3.44 -13.97
N ASP A 42 8.96 -3.78 -12.68
CA ASP A 42 8.86 -5.18 -12.24
C ASP A 42 7.66 -5.44 -11.33
N SER A 43 6.90 -4.41 -10.96
CA SER A 43 5.82 -4.55 -9.98
C SER A 43 4.84 -3.38 -9.91
N ASN A 44 3.64 -3.74 -9.49
CA ASN A 44 2.53 -2.90 -9.07
C ASN A 44 2.56 -2.74 -7.54
N TRP A 45 2.15 -1.55 -7.10
CA TRP A 45 2.17 -1.12 -5.70
C TRP A 45 0.92 -0.32 -5.38
N ILE A 46 0.43 -0.46 -4.16
CA ILE A 46 -0.77 0.23 -3.69
C ILE A 46 -0.42 0.99 -2.41
N SER A 47 -0.56 2.31 -2.41
CA SER A 47 -0.54 3.08 -1.16
C SER A 47 -1.93 3.11 -0.53
N PHE A 48 -1.96 3.19 0.79
CA PHE A 48 -3.20 3.21 1.57
C PHE A 48 -2.97 3.82 2.95
N TYR A 49 -4.06 4.15 3.62
CA TYR A 49 -4.08 4.76 4.95
C TYR A 49 -4.72 3.80 5.95
N PRO A 50 -3.94 2.92 6.61
CA PRO A 50 -4.50 1.91 7.51
C PRO A 50 -5.26 2.53 8.71
N PHE A 51 -4.93 3.77 9.06
CA PHE A 51 -5.52 4.53 10.16
C PHE A 51 -6.48 5.63 9.66
N SER A 52 -7.09 5.45 8.49
CA SER A 52 -8.03 6.41 7.87
C SER A 52 -9.23 6.77 8.76
N GLU A 53 -9.59 5.90 9.71
CA GLU A 53 -10.65 6.11 10.69
C GLU A 53 -10.30 7.13 11.79
N TYR A 54 -9.01 7.45 11.96
CA TYR A 54 -8.55 8.46 12.93
C TYR A 54 -8.42 9.83 12.25
N HIS A 55 -8.73 10.90 12.98
CA HIS A 55 -8.62 12.27 12.46
C HIS A 55 -7.22 12.54 11.89
N GLY A 56 -7.15 12.82 10.59
CA GLY A 56 -5.90 13.07 9.87
C GLY A 56 -5.32 11.87 9.10
N GLY A 57 -6.03 10.74 9.03
CA GLY A 57 -5.71 9.60 8.15
C GLY A 57 -4.50 8.75 8.57
N GLY A 58 -3.68 9.25 9.49
CA GLY A 58 -2.47 8.61 9.96
C GLY A 58 -1.37 8.54 8.91
N GLN A 59 -0.29 7.83 9.25
CA GLN A 59 0.84 7.64 8.35
C GLN A 59 0.44 6.69 7.20
N PRO A 60 0.68 7.06 5.92
CA PRO A 60 0.42 6.17 4.80
C PRO A 60 1.45 5.04 4.72
N TYR A 61 0.98 3.91 4.19
CA TYR A 61 1.78 2.72 3.90
C TYR A 61 1.65 2.37 2.43
N ILE A 62 2.56 1.52 1.94
CA ILE A 62 2.53 1.00 0.58
C ILE A 62 2.88 -0.48 0.56
N ILE A 63 2.14 -1.26 -0.23
CA ILE A 63 2.31 -2.70 -0.38
C ILE A 63 2.72 -3.05 -1.81
N LYS A 64 3.70 -3.95 -1.97
CA LYS A 64 4.09 -4.53 -3.26
C LYS A 64 3.19 -5.71 -3.59
N ILE A 65 2.49 -5.68 -4.72
CA ILE A 65 1.54 -6.74 -5.11
C ILE A 65 2.01 -7.57 -6.32
N GLY A 66 3.28 -7.43 -6.72
CA GLY A 66 3.83 -8.14 -7.89
C GLY A 66 3.26 -7.57 -9.19
N LEU A 67 3.04 -8.41 -10.22
CA LEU A 67 2.49 -7.98 -11.51
C LEU A 67 0.96 -8.15 -11.61
N ILE A 68 0.29 -8.35 -10.47
CA ILE A 68 -1.16 -8.53 -10.42
C ILE A 68 -1.84 -7.19 -10.70
N ASP A 69 -2.90 -7.21 -11.50
CA ASP A 69 -3.76 -6.04 -11.75
C ASP A 69 -4.35 -5.48 -10.43
N PHE A 70 -4.43 -4.15 -10.32
CA PHE A 70 -4.84 -3.48 -9.09
C PHE A 70 -6.26 -3.86 -8.66
N GLU A 71 -7.22 -3.77 -9.59
CA GLU A 71 -8.64 -4.03 -9.32
C GLU A 71 -8.85 -5.49 -8.95
N LYS A 72 -8.21 -6.39 -9.70
CA LYS A 72 -8.23 -7.82 -9.37
C LYS A 72 -7.69 -8.06 -7.95
N TRP A 73 -6.52 -7.52 -7.63
CA TRP A 73 -5.90 -7.74 -6.31
C TRP A 73 -6.75 -7.19 -5.18
N ILE A 74 -7.33 -6.00 -5.33
CA ILE A 74 -8.23 -5.38 -4.34
C ILE A 74 -9.48 -6.24 -4.13
N SER A 75 -10.09 -6.74 -5.21
CA SER A 75 -11.29 -7.57 -5.12
C SER A 75 -11.04 -8.89 -4.39
N GLU A 76 -9.83 -9.45 -4.48
CA GLU A 76 -9.42 -10.67 -3.79
C GLU A 76 -8.94 -10.42 -2.35
N ASN A 77 -8.68 -9.15 -1.99
CA ASN A 77 -8.10 -8.76 -0.70
C ASN A 77 -8.85 -7.59 -0.05
N VAL A 78 -10.19 -7.62 -0.05
CA VAL A 78 -11.06 -6.51 0.36
C VAL A 78 -10.70 -5.89 1.73
N ASP A 79 -10.28 -6.71 2.70
CA ASP A 79 -9.98 -6.27 4.07
C ASP A 79 -8.48 -6.04 4.35
N PHE A 80 -7.63 -5.93 3.32
CA PHE A 80 -6.17 -5.90 3.52
C PHE A 80 -5.71 -4.74 4.41
N GLU A 81 -6.31 -3.55 4.28
CA GLU A 81 -5.94 -2.37 5.08
C GLU A 81 -6.17 -2.61 6.57
N LYS A 82 -7.33 -3.18 6.93
CA LYS A 82 -7.67 -3.54 8.30
C LYS A 82 -6.76 -4.62 8.84
N GLN A 83 -6.45 -5.64 8.03
CA GLN A 83 -5.55 -6.72 8.44
C GLN A 83 -4.13 -6.22 8.67
N ILE A 84 -3.63 -5.32 7.82
CA ILE A 84 -2.30 -4.70 8.00
C ILE A 84 -2.29 -3.78 9.22
N ARG A 85 -3.36 -3.02 9.46
CA ARG A 85 -3.48 -2.20 10.68
C ARG A 85 -3.28 -3.05 11.93
N LEU A 86 -4.00 -4.17 12.02
CA LEU A 86 -3.87 -5.07 13.16
C LEU A 86 -2.45 -5.62 13.33
N LEU A 87 -1.69 -5.79 12.25
CA LEU A 87 -0.28 -6.18 12.35
C LEU A 87 0.57 -5.04 12.93
N ILE A 88 0.35 -3.80 12.48
CA ILE A 88 1.08 -2.62 12.97
C ILE A 88 0.79 -2.37 14.46
N GLU A 89 -0.46 -2.53 14.89
CA GLU A 89 -0.87 -2.28 16.28
C GLU A 89 -0.35 -3.34 17.28
N ASN A 90 0.05 -4.51 16.78
CA ASN A 90 0.57 -5.63 17.59
C ASN A 90 2.10 -5.78 17.53
N GLU A 91 2.82 -4.86 16.88
CA GLU A 91 4.29 -4.72 16.95
C GLU A 91 4.74 -3.93 18.18
#